data_AF-A0AAV2KHS8-F1
#
_entry.id   AF-A0AAV2KHS8-F1
#
_cell.length_a   1.000
_cell.length_b   1.000
_cell.length_c   1.000
_cell.angle_alpha   90.00
_cell.angle_beta   90.00
_cell.angle_gamma   90.00
#
_symmetry.space_group_name_H-M   'P 1'
#
loop_
_entity.id
_entity.type
_entity.pdbx_description
1 polymer ?
#
loop_
_entity_poly.entity_id
_entity_poly.type
_entity_poly.pdbx_seq_one_letter_code
_entity_poly.pdbx_strand_id
1 'polypeptide(L)' 'MEANRCTAFFMGLAILLDVLGVLMLLIGIFAPLSYWDFFVFSGPVLMFFSLFLWIFWYLGNLRVTDEELRLHKPDIL' A
#
# COMPACT_ATOMS: atom_id res chain seq x y z
N MET A 1 -21.02 7.73 8.03
CA MET A 1 -19.70 8.00 8.64
C MET A 1 -18.82 6.74 8.65
N GLU A 2 -18.90 5.85 7.65
CA GLU A 2 -18.24 4.54 7.69
C GLU A 2 -17.02 4.42 6.75
N ALA A 3 -16.94 5.26 5.70
CA ALA A 3 -15.89 5.16 4.67
C ALA A 3 -14.47 5.47 5.17
N ASN A 4 -14.32 6.15 6.31
CA ASN A 4 -12.99 6.58 6.79
C ASN A 4 -12.23 5.47 7.56
N ARG A 5 -12.94 4.53 8.20
CA ARG A 5 -12.31 3.49 9.04
C ARG A 5 -11.63 2.39 8.23
N CYS A 6 -12.27 1.91 7.16
CA CYS A 6 -11.65 0.90 6.28
C CYS A 6 -10.40 1.46 5.58
N THR A 7 -10.47 2.70 5.10
CA THR A 7 -9.34 3.38 4.47
C THR A 7 -8.18 3.54 5.45
N ALA A 8 -8.42 3.98 6.69
CA ALA A 8 -7.37 4.03 7.71
C ALA A 8 -6.77 2.64 8.04
N PHE A 9 -7.59 1.58 8.04
CA PHE A 9 -7.11 0.21 8.27
C PHE A 9 -6.18 -0.28 7.16
N PHE A 10 -6.54 -0.11 5.89
CA PHE A 10 -5.68 -0.50 4.76
C PHE A 10 -4.34 0.24 4.75
N MET A 11 -4.35 1.53 5.07
CA MET A 11 -3.12 2.32 5.23
C MET A 11 -2.24 1.79 6.36
N GLY A 12 -2.83 1.53 7.53
CA GLY A 12 -2.09 0.99 8.68
C GLY A 12 -1.46 -0.37 8.37
N LEU A 13 -2.20 -1.25 7.69
CA LEU A 13 -1.70 -2.57 7.29
C LEU A 13 -0.58 -2.48 6.24
N ALA A 14 -0.70 -1.59 5.25
CA ALA A 14 0.33 -1.37 4.24
C ALA A 14 1.65 -0.91 4.88
N ILE A 15 1.59 0.12 5.73
CA ILE A 15 2.77 0.62 6.45
C ILE A 15 3.39 -0.48 7.33
N LEU A 16 2.56 -1.27 8.02
CA LEU A 16 3.05 -2.36 8.86
C LEU A 16 3.77 -3.44 8.05
N LEU A 17 3.24 -3.81 6.88
CA LEU A 17 3.92 -4.75 5.98
C LEU A 17 5.25 -4.19 5.46
N ASP A 18 5.31 -2.91 5.07
CA ASP A 18 6.54 -2.29 4.60
C ASP A 18 7.61 -2.24 5.71
N VAL A 19 7.23 -1.84 6.92
CA VAL A 19 8.15 -1.80 8.07
C VAL A 19 8.66 -3.21 8.39
N LEU A 20 7.79 -4.22 8.40
CA LEU A 20 8.20 -5.61 8.59
C LEU A 20 9.11 -6.11 7.46
N GLY A 21 8.81 -5.78 6.20
CA GLY A 21 9.61 -6.15 5.04
C GLY A 21 11.00 -5.53 5.07
N VAL A 22 11.10 -4.25 5.41
CA VAL A 22 12.38 -3.53 5.61
C VAL A 22 13.15 -4.13 6.79
N LEU A 23 12.49 -4.37 7.93
CA LEU A 23 13.13 -5.01 9.09
C LEU A 23 13.67 -6.39 8.74
N MET A 24 12.90 -7.22 8.03
CA MET A 24 13.38 -8.52 7.55
C MET A 24 14.61 -8.38 6.65
N LEU A 25 14.60 -7.43 5.71
CA LEU A 25 15.75 -7.18 4.84
C LEU A 25 16.99 -6.72 5.62
N LEU A 26 16.83 -5.83 6.60
CA LEU A 26 17.90 -5.30 7.44
C LEU A 26 18.46 -6.36 8.40
N ILE A 27 17.57 -7.03 9.17
CA ILE A 27 17.94 -8.17 10.02
C ILE A 27 18.62 -9.20 9.18
N GLY A 28 18.13 -9.37 7.96
CA GLY A 28 18.84 -10.12 7.00
C GLY A 28 20.29 -9.60 6.89
N ILE A 29 20.47 -8.54 6.12
CA ILE A 29 21.79 -8.11 5.62
C ILE A 29 22.84 -8.00 6.73
N PHE A 30 22.41 -7.60 7.93
CA PHE A 30 23.32 -7.29 9.03
C PHE A 30 23.45 -8.38 10.09
N ALA A 31 22.51 -9.32 10.23
CA ALA A 31 22.61 -10.35 11.27
C ALA A 31 23.34 -11.61 10.78
N PRO A 32 24.26 -12.19 11.56
CA PRO A 32 24.96 -13.42 11.22
C PRO A 32 24.08 -14.66 11.48
N LEU A 33 22.97 -14.78 10.75
CA LEU A 33 22.04 -15.90 10.84
C LEU A 33 22.36 -16.94 9.75
N SER A 34 22.36 -18.23 10.06
CA SER A 34 22.60 -19.30 9.06
C SER A 34 21.51 -19.40 7.99
N TYR A 35 20.32 -18.85 8.24
CA TYR A 35 19.17 -18.84 7.31
C TYR A 35 18.91 -17.43 6.77
N TRP A 36 19.96 -16.65 6.64
CA TRP A 36 19.90 -15.27 6.23
C TRP A 36 19.15 -15.06 4.89
N ASP A 37 19.45 -15.92 3.91
CA ASP A 37 18.88 -15.84 2.56
C ASP A 37 17.35 -15.80 2.56
N PHE A 38 16.71 -16.52 3.48
CA PHE A 38 15.25 -16.51 3.61
C PHE A 38 14.70 -15.12 3.89
N PHE A 39 15.33 -14.34 4.77
CA PHE A 39 14.90 -12.98 5.09
C PHE A 39 15.14 -12.00 3.94
N VAL A 40 16.24 -12.16 3.21
CA VAL A 40 16.55 -11.33 2.02
C VAL A 40 15.52 -11.53 0.93
N PHE A 41 15.06 -12.77 0.72
CA PHE A 41 14.06 -13.04 -0.31
C PHE A 41 12.64 -12.74 0.17
N SER A 42 12.30 -13.01 1.42
CA SER A 42 10.94 -12.77 1.94
C SER A 42 10.65 -11.29 2.22
N GLY A 43 11.65 -10.48 2.62
CA GLY A 43 11.48 -9.04 2.89
C GLY A 43 10.94 -8.24 1.70
N PRO A 44 11.57 -8.29 0.51
CA PRO A 44 11.07 -7.65 -0.71
C PRO A 44 9.72 -8.19 -1.16
N VAL A 45 9.47 -9.49 -0.99
CA VAL A 45 8.17 -10.10 -1.31
C VAL A 45 7.07 -9.50 -0.43
N LEU A 46 7.34 -9.30 0.86
CA LEU A 46 6.42 -8.62 1.79
C LEU A 46 6.15 -7.17 1.39
N MET A 47 7.19 -6.40 1.03
CA MET A 47 7.03 -5.03 0.51
C MET A 47 6.23 -5.00 -0.80
N PHE A 48 6.45 -5.98 -1.69
CA PHE A 48 5.65 -6.10 -2.90
C PHE A 48 4.16 -6.34 -2.60
N PHE A 49 3.85 -7.17 -1.61
CA PHE A 49 2.46 -7.36 -1.17
C PHE A 49 1.83 -6.09 -0.56
N SER A 50 2.62 -5.24 0.10
CA SER A 50 2.16 -3.93 0.60
C SER A 50 1.61 -3.02 -0.51
N LEU A 51 2.21 -3.06 -1.71
CA LEU A 51 1.77 -2.24 -2.84
C LEU A 51 0.30 -2.49 -3.22
N PHE A 52 -0.19 -3.72 -3.10
CA PHE A 52 -1.61 -4.01 -3.35
C PHE A 52 -2.53 -3.31 -2.35
N LEU A 53 -2.13 -3.23 -1.07
CA LEU A 53 -2.88 -2.52 -0.05
C LEU A 53 -2.88 -1.01 -0.29
N TRP A 54 -1.76 -0.46 -0.75
CA TRP A 54 -1.66 0.93 -1.20
C TRP A 54 -2.60 1.24 -2.37
N ILE A 55 -2.70 0.33 -3.35
CA ILE A 55 -3.63 0.48 -4.48
C ILE A 55 -5.07 0.48 -3.99
N PHE A 56 -5.46 -0.46 -3.13
CA PHE A 56 -6.82 -0.50 -2.57
C PHE A 56 -7.14 0.73 -1.71
N TRP A 57 -6.18 1.18 -0.92
CA TRP A 57 -6.29 2.41 -0.15
C TRP A 57 -6.52 3.61 -1.06
N TYR A 58 -5.71 3.75 -2.11
CA TYR A 58 -5.83 4.83 -3.08
C TYR A 58 -7.19 4.79 -3.79
N LEU A 59 -7.62 3.62 -4.28
CA LEU A 59 -8.92 3.44 -4.91
C LEU A 59 -10.09 3.84 -4.00
N GLY A 60 -10.04 3.48 -2.71
CA GLY A 60 -11.05 3.86 -1.74
C GLY A 60 -11.00 5.35 -1.34
N ASN A 61 -9.85 6.00 -1.53
CA ASN A 61 -9.66 7.42 -1.24
C ASN A 61 -9.91 8.32 -2.47
N LEU A 62 -10.10 7.76 -3.67
CA LEU A 62 -10.48 8.51 -4.88
C LEU A 62 -11.87 9.13 -4.70
N ARG A 63 -11.90 10.37 -4.22
CA ARG A 63 -13.10 11.21 -4.23
C ARG A 63 -13.19 11.89 -5.59
N VAL A 64 -14.01 11.35 -6.48
CA VAL A 64 -14.43 12.09 -7.67
C VAL A 64 -15.23 13.29 -7.16
N THR A 65 -14.72 14.49 -7.40
CA THR A 65 -15.43 15.72 -7.06
C THR A 65 -16.52 15.91 -8.12
N ASP A 66 -17.76 16.17 -7.71
CA ASP A 66 -18.92 16.33 -8.61
C ASP A 66 -18.72 17.40 -9.70
N GLU A 67 -17.76 18.31 -9.50
CA GLU A 67 -17.34 19.35 -10.44
C GLU A 67 -16.71 18.79 -11.72
N GLU A 68 -15.91 17.71 -11.63
CA GLU A 68 -15.34 17.00 -12.79
C GLU A 68 -16.42 16.17 -13.52
N LEU A 69 -17.42 15.66 -12.79
CA LEU A 69 -18.55 14.93 -13.38
C LEU A 69 -19.50 15.84 -14.15
N ARG A 70 -19.64 17.11 -13.72
CA ARG A 70 -20.50 18.13 -14.34
C ARG A 70 -19.89 18.84 -15.54
N LEU A 71 -18.57 18.75 -15.74
CA LEU A 71 -17.89 19.34 -16.91
C LEU A 71 -18.12 18.55 -18.21
N HIS A 72 -18.82 17.40 -18.16
CA HIS A 72 -19.39 16.77 -19.36
C HIS A 72 -20.67 17.51 -19.80
N LYS A 73 -20.52 18.81 -20.13
CA LYS A 73 -21.52 19.54 -20.90
C LYS A 73 -21.10 19.47 -22.37
N PRO A 74 -21.94 18.94 -23.27
CA PRO A 74 -21.60 18.77 -24.67
C PRO A 74 -21.62 20.15 -25.36
N ASP A 75 -20.44 20.74 -25.57
CA ASP A 75 -20.27 21.85 -26.52
C ASP A 75 -20.09 21.33 -27.96
N ILE A 76 -20.69 20.17 -28.27
CA ILE A 76 -20.76 19.56 -29.61
C ILE A 76 -22.22 19.26 -30.00
N LEU A 77 -23.07 20.28 -30.03
CA LEU A 77 -24.00 20.62 -31.13
C LEU A 77 -24.79 21.89 -30.80
#